data_AF-A0A8J8F3X6-F1
#
_entry.id   AF-A0A8J8F3X6-F1
#
_cell.length_a   1.000
_cell.length_b   1.000
_cell.length_c   1.000
_cell.angle_alpha   90.00
_cell.angle_beta   90.00
_cell.angle_gamma   90.00
#
_symmetry.space_group_name_H-M   'P 1'
#
loop_
_entity.id
_entity.type
_entity.pdbx_description
1 polymer ?
#
loop_
_entity_poly.entity_id
_entity_poly.type
_entity_poly.pdbx_seq_one_letter_code
_entity_poly.pdbx_strand_id
1 'polypeptide(L)' 'MTDSRRAAGNIQWGWRCPRCDTDVAVARNPQTGTFSWECEEPDCVAVGFGFRSRRRARLGVLEYRERYRSVYR' A
#
# COMPACT_ATOMS: atom_id res chain seq x y z
N MET A 1 -12.28 -19.35 7.81
CA MET A 1 -13.09 -18.23 7.31
C MET A 1 -12.79 -17.01 8.17
N THR A 2 -11.75 -16.24 7.81
CA THR A 2 -11.48 -14.94 8.44
C THR A 2 -11.97 -13.87 7.48
N ASP A 3 -13.29 -13.64 7.51
CA ASP A 3 -13.92 -12.44 6.96
C ASP A 3 -13.49 -11.25 7.82
N SER A 4 -12.31 -10.72 7.52
CA SER A 4 -11.84 -9.46 8.07
C SER A 4 -12.22 -8.37 7.09
N ARG A 5 -13.52 -8.03 7.10
CA ARG A 5 -14.06 -6.71 6.77
C ARG A 5 -13.41 -6.09 5.53
N ARG A 6 -14.11 -6.23 4.39
CA ARG A 6 -14.04 -5.32 3.25
C ARG A 6 -13.38 -4.00 3.64
N ALA A 7 -12.24 -3.71 3.01
CA ALA A 7 -11.45 -2.49 3.14
C ALA A 7 -12.22 -1.23 2.69
N ALA A 8 -13.46 -1.07 3.16
CA ALA A 8 -14.44 -0.06 2.79
C ALA A 8 -14.04 1.36 3.22
N GLY A 9 -12.89 1.53 3.90
CA GLY A 9 -12.35 2.83 4.29
C GLY A 9 -11.17 3.35 3.44
N ASN A 10 -10.71 2.61 2.42
CA ASN A 10 -9.46 2.95 1.73
C ASN A 10 -9.58 3.39 0.27
N ILE A 11 -10.73 3.17 -0.37
CA ILE A 11 -10.96 3.50 -1.79
C ILE A 11 -10.99 5.03 -2.02
N GLN A 12 -11.33 5.84 -1.00
CA GLN A 12 -11.57 7.28 -1.16
C GLN A 12 -10.33 8.18 -1.33
N TRP A 13 -9.11 7.65 -1.34
CA TRP A 13 -7.90 8.48 -1.31
C TRP A 13 -6.97 8.33 -2.54
N GLY A 14 -7.36 7.53 -3.54
CA GLY A 14 -6.67 7.46 -4.84
C GLY A 14 -5.24 6.92 -4.77
N TRP A 15 -5.01 5.88 -3.97
CA TRP A 15 -3.70 5.23 -3.89
C TRP A 15 -3.51 4.30 -5.09
N ARG A 16 -2.62 4.63 -6.01
CA ARG A 16 -2.30 3.74 -7.13
C ARG A 16 -0.93 3.10 -6.99
N CYS A 17 -0.88 1.82 -7.34
CA CYS A 17 0.29 1.00 -7.33
C CYS A 17 1.33 1.58 -8.28
N PRO A 18 2.56 1.82 -7.83
CA PRO A 18 3.59 2.40 -8.68
C PRO A 18 4.06 1.48 -9.82
N ARG A 19 3.72 0.19 -9.78
CA ARG A 19 4.09 -0.80 -10.81
C ARG A 19 3.02 -0.99 -11.88
N CYS A 20 1.80 -1.31 -11.46
CA CYS A 20 0.70 -1.72 -12.34
C CYS A 20 -0.48 -0.75 -12.32
N ASP A 21 -0.38 0.33 -11.55
CA ASP A 21 -1.34 1.43 -11.54
C ASP A 21 -2.72 1.12 -10.91
N THR A 22 -2.92 -0.12 -10.48
CA THR A 22 -4.08 -0.61 -9.72
C THR A 22 -4.21 0.07 -8.36
N ASP A 23 -5.40 0.09 -7.77
CA ASP A 23 -5.59 0.61 -6.42
C ASP A 23 -4.79 -0.16 -5.36
N VAL A 24 -4.41 0.55 -4.31
CA VAL A 24 -3.64 0.05 -3.19
C VAL A 24 -4.42 0.26 -1.90
N ALA A 25 -4.66 -0.80 -1.15
CA ALA A 25 -5.29 -0.72 0.16
C ALA A 25 -4.25 -0.36 1.24
N VAL A 26 -4.57 0.57 2.15
CA VAL A 26 -3.73 0.94 3.30
C VAL A 26 -4.36 0.46 4.61
N ALA A 27 -3.78 -0.56 5.23
CA ALA A 27 -4.28 -1.12 6.48
C ALA A 27 -3.47 -0.66 7.69
N ARG A 28 -4.10 -0.62 8.87
CA ARG A 28 -3.41 -0.52 10.16
C ARG A 28 -3.35 -1.90 10.79
N ASN A 29 -2.16 -2.35 11.16
CA ASN A 29 -1.97 -3.54 11.97
C ASN A 29 -2.36 -3.21 13.44
N PRO A 30 -3.37 -3.89 14.02
CA PRO A 30 -3.81 -3.62 15.38
C PRO A 30 -2.81 -4.06 16.45
N GLN A 31 -1.99 -5.07 16.19
CA GLN A 31 -1.02 -5.62 17.13
C GLN A 31 0.19 -4.71 17.32
N THR A 32 0.69 -4.14 16.23
CA THR A 32 1.90 -3.30 16.24
C THR A 32 1.60 -1.81 16.16
N GLY A 33 0.36 -1.45 15.81
CA GLY A 33 -0.05 -0.08 15.52
C GLY A 33 0.54 0.51 14.24
N THR A 34 1.32 -0.26 13.48
CA THR A 34 1.95 0.18 12.23
C THR A 34 0.98 0.11 11.07
N PHE A 35 1.27 0.88 10.01
CA PHE A 35 0.51 0.87 8.78
C PHE A 35 1.27 0.08 7.70
N SER A 36 0.51 -0.56 6.82
CA SER A 36 0.99 -1.25 5.63
C SER A 36 0.11 -0.94 4.43
N TRP A 37 0.62 -1.22 3.25
CA TRP A 37 -0.10 -1.17 2.01
C TRP A 37 0.33 -2.31 1.09
N GLU A 38 -0.60 -2.81 0.31
CA GLU A 38 -0.40 -3.93 -0.62
C GLU A 38 -1.20 -3.65 -1.90
N CYS A 39 -0.59 -3.97 -3.03
CA CYS A 39 -1.28 -3.91 -4.32
C CYS A 39 -2.34 -5.01 -4.41
N GLU A 40 -3.54 -4.67 -4.87
CA GLU A 40 -4.64 -5.65 -4.99
C GLU A 40 -4.50 -6.57 -6.22
N GLU A 41 -3.61 -6.24 -7.15
CA GLU A 41 -3.31 -7.07 -8.33
C GLU A 41 -2.53 -8.35 -7.94
N PRO A 42 -3.06 -9.56 -8.23
CA PRO A 42 -2.46 -10.83 -7.80
C PRO A 42 -1.01 -11.05 -8.22
N ASP A 43 -0.62 -10.57 -9.39
CA ASP A 43 0.74 -10.74 -9.94
C ASP A 43 1.69 -9.61 -9.54
N CYS A 44 1.23 -8.63 -8.75
CA CYS A 44 2.01 -7.47 -8.37
C CYS A 44 2.56 -7.58 -6.95
N VAL A 45 3.87 -7.83 -6.84
CA VAL A 45 4.57 -7.94 -5.55
C VAL A 45 4.85 -6.60 -4.85
N ALA A 46 4.16 -5.51 -5.24
CA ALA A 46 4.38 -4.20 -4.64
C ALA A 46 3.72 -4.12 -3.26
N VAL A 47 4.55 -4.04 -2.22
CA VAL A 47 4.14 -3.99 -0.82
C VAL A 47 4.99 -3.00 -0.04
N GLY A 48 4.40 -2.37 0.97
CA GLY A 48 5.12 -1.57 1.96
C GLY A 48 4.55 -1.77 3.36
N PHE A 49 5.39 -1.85 4.37
CA PHE A 49 4.96 -2.10 5.75
C PHE A 49 5.84 -1.37 6.77
N GLY A 50 5.41 -1.38 8.04
CA GLY A 50 6.17 -0.81 9.16
C GLY A 50 6.05 0.72 9.30
N PHE A 51 5.07 1.35 8.65
CA PHE A 51 4.93 2.79 8.72
C PHE A 51 4.31 3.24 10.05
N ARG A 52 4.89 4.25 10.69
CA ARG A 52 4.39 4.77 11.98
C ARG A 52 3.07 5.54 11.87
N SER A 53 2.64 5.89 10.66
CA SER A 53 1.39 6.60 10.42
C SER A 53 0.86 6.37 9.00
N ARG A 54 -0.44 6.58 8.79
CA ARG A 54 -1.08 6.55 7.46
C ARG A 54 -0.39 7.51 6.48
N ARG A 55 0.06 8.68 6.93
CA ARG A 55 0.82 9.64 6.11
C ARG A 55 2.20 9.11 5.72
N ARG A 56 2.89 8.36 6.59
CA ARG A 56 4.17 7.73 6.21
C ARG A 56 3.98 6.59 5.22
N ALA A 57 2.90 5.82 5.36
CA ALA A 57 2.52 4.80 4.37
C ALA A 57 2.28 5.43 2.99
N ARG A 58 1.59 6.58 2.94
CA ARG A 58 1.43 7.41 1.72
C ARG A 58 2.76 7.74 1.05
N LEU A 59 3.70 8.30 1.82
CA LEU A 59 5.00 8.67 1.28
C LEU A 59 5.77 7.44 0.79
N GLY A 60 5.64 6.31 1.49
CA GLY A 60 6.23 5.04 1.07
C GLY A 60 5.81 4.57 -0.33
N VAL A 61 4.54 4.77 -0.72
CA VAL A 61 4.06 4.46 -2.09
C VAL A 61 4.78 5.32 -3.14
N LEU A 62 4.93 6.62 -2.87
CA LEU A 62 5.63 7.55 -3.77
C LEU A 62 7.13 7.26 -3.84
N GLU A 63 7.76 6.99 -2.70
CA GLU A 63 9.17 6.59 -2.62
C GLU A 63 9.42 5.28 -3.37
N TYR A 64 8.50 4.31 -3.29
CA TYR A 64 8.58 3.08 -4.07
C TYR A 64 8.55 3.38 -5.57
N ARG A 65 7.67 4.28 -6.03
CA ARG A 65 7.60 4.70 -7.44
C ARG A 65 8.93 5.24 -7.94
N GLU A 66 9.56 6.10 -7.16
CA GLU A 66 10.83 6.71 -7.52
C GLU A 66 11.95 5.66 -7.60
N ARG A 67 12.05 4.80 -6.59
CA ARG A 67 13.01 3.69 -6.59
C ARG A 67 12.81 2.76 -7.77
N TYR A 68 11.58 2.36 -8.05
CA TYR A 68 11.26 1.48 -9.18
C TYR A 68 11.68 2.12 -10.51
N ARG A 69 11.36 3.40 -10.72
CA ARG A 69 11.78 4.14 -11.91
C ARG A 69 13.30 4.25 -12.03
N SER A 70 14.02 4.42 -10.93
CA SER A 70 15.48 4.51 -10.96
C SER A 70 16.19 3.20 -11.32
N VAL A 71 15.58 2.05 -11.00
CA VAL A 71 16.18 0.72 -11.25
C VAL A 71 15.92 0.23 -12.67
N TYR A 72 14.77 0.58 -13.25
CA TYR A 72 14.35 0.11 -14.58
C TYR A 72 14.53 1.17 -15.69
N ARG A 73 15.36 2.18 -15.45
CA ARG A 73 15.77 3.18 -16.46
C ARG A 73 17.16 2.85 -16.98
#